data_AF-A0A9W4IIA6-F1
#
_entry.id   AF-A0A9W4IIA6-F1
#
_cell.length_a   1.000
_cell.length_b   1.000
_cell.length_c   1.000
_cell.angle_alpha   90.00
_cell.angle_beta   90.00
_cell.angle_gamma   90.00
#
_symmetry.space_group_name_H-M   'P 1'
#
loop_
_entity.id
_entity.type
_entity.pdbx_description
1 polymer ?
#
loop_
_entity_poly.entity_id
_entity_poly.type
_entity_poly.pdbx_seq_one_letter_code
_entity_poly.pdbx_strand_id
1 'polypeptide(L)'
;MKGSKDLCCASRVTLLIYYKPWALLLESEKAILSVSETFDECLVNPPSECAASDCSERIAHLDAHITSIIKQLDLLKKPRINGGIESSAAQGMWRIATVLVHSARIRLHRARAFMDIPLFLDKYCDLAAIQERMEATSAFDSRRPPNLDSIFPFTEQDSSLACLKSTQLIARTLEDIPIANPHLHPFVVTGRKPNGVTGKTPYMLPFFMCAAMQGSYVLLMLHYRLRAALESKHLSMYYYLLHSPQIESESQDAERLLRELRQGMESIIGAVKLANMFEGVSSMSQEIYIAHQSTLIED
;
A
#
# COMPACT_ATOMS: atom_id res chain seq x y z
N MET A 1 -22.96 40.69 24.34
CA MET A 1 -22.56 40.39 22.94
C MET A 1 -21.24 39.59 22.87
N LYS A 2 -21.10 38.49 23.61
CA LYS A 2 -19.87 37.66 23.62
C LYS A 2 -20.02 36.32 22.89
N GLY A 3 -21.24 35.92 22.51
CA GLY A 3 -21.53 34.60 21.92
C GLY A 3 -21.49 34.48 20.39
N SER A 4 -21.22 35.55 19.64
CA SER A 4 -21.23 35.51 18.16
C SER A 4 -19.86 35.21 17.53
N LYS A 5 -18.75 35.49 18.24
CA LYS A 5 -17.39 35.22 17.75
C LYS A 5 -16.98 33.75 17.92
N ASP A 6 -17.45 33.09 18.98
CA ASP A 6 -17.11 31.68 19.26
C ASP A 6 -17.82 30.72 18.28
N LEU A 7 -19.04 31.05 17.83
CA LEU A 7 -19.77 30.26 16.84
C LEU A 7 -19.12 30.29 15.44
N CYS A 8 -18.58 31.45 15.05
CA CYS A 8 -17.89 31.60 13.76
C CYS A 8 -16.52 30.89 13.74
N CYS A 9 -15.83 30.87 14.88
CA CYS A 9 -14.57 30.16 15.05
C CYS A 9 -14.79 28.63 15.03
N ALA A 10 -15.84 28.15 15.70
CA ALA A 10 -16.24 26.74 15.68
C ALA A 10 -16.59 26.27 14.26
N SER A 11 -17.42 27.01 13.51
CA SER A 11 -17.76 26.65 12.12
C SER A 11 -16.56 26.63 11.17
N ARG A 12 -15.57 27.53 11.33
CA ARG A 12 -14.34 27.51 10.52
C ARG A 12 -13.45 26.31 10.83
N VAL A 13 -13.34 25.94 12.11
CA VAL A 13 -12.53 24.79 12.55
C VAL A 13 -13.17 23.48 12.08
N THR A 14 -14.50 23.33 12.19
CA THR A 14 -15.22 22.16 11.67
C THR A 14 -15.08 22.03 10.14
N LEU A 15 -15.19 23.12 9.38
CA LEU A 15 -14.97 23.11 7.92
C LEU A 15 -13.54 22.68 7.54
N LEU A 16 -12.51 23.16 8.25
CA LEU A 16 -11.11 22.78 7.99
C LEU A 16 -10.80 21.33 8.37
N ILE A 17 -11.44 20.80 9.43
CA ILE A 17 -11.25 19.42 9.89
C ILE A 17 -11.79 18.40 8.87
N TYR A 18 -12.86 18.75 8.14
CA TYR A 18 -13.49 17.84 7.18
C TYR A 18 -13.06 18.04 5.73
N TYR A 19 -12.98 19.29 5.28
CA TYR A 19 -12.75 19.59 3.86
C TYR A 19 -11.38 19.09 3.39
N LYS A 20 -10.37 19.18 4.26
CA LYS A 20 -8.99 18.83 3.87
C LYS A 20 -8.74 17.32 3.78
N PRO A 21 -9.13 16.46 4.77
CA PRO A 21 -9.04 15.01 4.61
C PRO A 21 -9.91 14.46 3.48
N TRP A 22 -11.09 15.05 3.25
CA TRP A 22 -11.97 14.67 2.15
C TRP A 22 -11.36 15.00 0.78
N ALA A 23 -10.82 16.21 0.61
CA ALA A 23 -10.14 16.59 -0.64
C ALA A 23 -8.97 15.66 -0.95
N LEU A 24 -8.13 15.35 0.05
CA LEU A 24 -7.01 14.43 -0.12
C LEU A 24 -7.46 13.01 -0.43
N LEU A 25 -8.59 12.55 0.13
CA LEU A 25 -9.16 11.25 -0.23
C LEU A 25 -9.54 11.19 -1.71
N LEU A 26 -10.24 12.21 -2.21
CA LEU A 26 -10.61 12.30 -3.63
C LEU A 26 -9.38 12.41 -4.54
N GLU A 27 -8.36 13.18 -4.12
CA GLU A 27 -7.09 13.27 -4.85
C GLU A 27 -6.36 11.93 -4.89
N SER A 28 -6.34 11.18 -3.78
CA SER A 28 -5.77 9.83 -3.74
C SER A 28 -6.52 8.83 -4.63
N GLU A 29 -7.85 8.92 -4.67
CA GLU A 29 -8.69 8.09 -5.55
C GLU A 29 -8.44 8.42 -7.03
N LYS A 30 -8.36 9.70 -7.38
CA LYS A 30 -7.98 10.13 -8.73
C LYS A 30 -6.59 9.62 -9.09
N ALA A 31 -5.63 9.69 -8.16
CA ALA A 31 -4.26 9.24 -8.41
C ALA A 31 -4.19 7.73 -8.71
N ILE A 32 -4.90 6.87 -7.97
CA ILE A 32 -4.88 5.43 -8.23
C ILE A 32 -5.52 5.06 -9.58
N LEU A 33 -6.57 5.79 -9.99
CA LEU A 33 -7.20 5.62 -11.29
C LEU A 33 -6.25 6.06 -12.42
N SER A 34 -5.64 7.23 -12.32
CA SER A 34 -4.69 7.74 -13.32
C SER A 34 -3.44 6.85 -13.46
N VAL A 35 -2.98 6.23 -12.37
CA VAL A 35 -1.91 5.22 -12.44
C VAL A 35 -2.37 3.99 -13.23
N SER A 36 -3.61 3.53 -13.02
CA SER A 36 -4.16 2.36 -13.72
C SER A 36 -4.29 2.62 -15.21
N GLU A 37 -4.87 3.77 -15.59
CA GLU A 37 -4.99 4.22 -16.98
C GLU A 37 -3.61 4.32 -17.66
N THR A 38 -2.65 4.95 -17.00
CA THR A 38 -1.29 5.11 -17.56
C THR A 38 -0.58 3.76 -17.69
N PHE A 39 -0.82 2.81 -16.78
CA PHE A 39 -0.28 1.45 -16.88
C PHE A 39 -0.83 0.68 -18.09
N ASP A 40 -2.16 0.74 -18.29
CA ASP A 40 -2.81 0.07 -19.40
C ASP A 40 -2.36 0.66 -20.76
N GLU A 41 -2.11 1.96 -20.81
CA GLU A 41 -1.60 2.63 -22.01
C GLU A 41 -0.12 2.36 -22.26
N CYS A 42 0.73 2.44 -21.25
CA CYS A 42 2.19 2.39 -21.43
C CYS A 42 2.80 0.99 -21.43
N LEU A 43 2.17 0.01 -20.74
CA LEU A 43 2.75 -1.33 -20.55
C LEU A 43 1.97 -2.43 -21.28
N VAL A 44 0.65 -2.28 -21.42
CA VAL A 44 -0.19 -3.30 -22.08
C VAL A 44 -0.28 -3.05 -23.59
N ASN A 45 -0.24 -1.79 -24.03
CA ASN A 45 -0.28 -1.40 -25.44
C ASN A 45 1.02 -0.66 -25.82
N PRO A 46 2.14 -1.37 -26.05
CA PRO A 46 3.46 -0.74 -26.11
C PRO A 46 3.55 0.32 -27.21
N PRO A 47 3.96 1.56 -26.87
CA PRO A 47 4.06 2.65 -27.83
C PRO A 47 5.25 2.50 -28.80
N SER A 48 5.18 3.22 -29.92
CA SER A 48 6.37 3.55 -30.74
C SER A 48 7.44 4.27 -29.91
N GLU A 49 8.71 4.30 -30.35
CA GLU A 49 9.82 4.94 -29.62
C GLU A 49 9.53 6.38 -29.15
N CYS A 50 8.79 7.17 -29.93
CA CYS A 50 8.41 8.55 -29.58
C CYS A 50 7.42 8.60 -28.39
N ALA A 51 6.54 7.61 -28.24
CA ALA A 51 5.56 7.56 -27.16
C ALA A 51 6.09 6.86 -25.88
N ALA A 52 7.27 6.23 -25.93
CA ALA A 52 7.98 5.81 -24.71
C ALA A 52 8.47 7.01 -23.87
N SER A 53 8.94 8.08 -24.52
CA SER A 53 9.33 9.33 -23.85
C SER A 53 8.13 10.01 -23.18
N ASP A 54 6.96 9.98 -23.81
CA ASP A 54 5.70 10.51 -23.26
C ASP A 54 5.27 9.73 -22.01
N CYS A 55 5.35 8.40 -22.06
CA CYS A 55 5.09 7.55 -20.89
C CYS A 55 6.03 7.84 -19.71
N SER A 56 7.31 8.06 -19.97
CA SER A 56 8.30 8.38 -18.94
C SER A 56 7.99 9.71 -18.25
N GLU A 57 7.64 10.75 -19.01
CA GLU A 57 7.23 12.04 -18.46
C GLU A 57 5.94 11.92 -17.64
N ARG A 58 4.94 11.19 -18.14
CA ARG A 58 3.68 10.94 -17.42
C ARG A 58 3.90 10.19 -16.11
N ILE A 59 4.74 9.15 -16.10
CA ILE A 59 5.09 8.40 -14.90
C ILE A 59 5.80 9.30 -13.89
N ALA A 60 6.75 10.13 -14.33
CA ALA A 60 7.43 11.10 -13.46
C ALA A 60 6.45 12.11 -12.86
N HIS A 61 5.54 12.64 -13.67
CA HIS A 61 4.51 13.58 -13.23
C HIS A 61 3.57 12.96 -12.19
N LEU A 62 3.13 11.71 -12.41
CA LEU A 62 2.28 10.98 -11.48
C LEU A 62 2.98 10.72 -10.14
N ASP A 63 4.25 10.29 -10.12
CA ASP A 63 4.98 10.11 -8.85
C ASP A 63 5.16 11.44 -8.11
N ALA A 64 5.45 12.53 -8.82
CA ALA A 64 5.54 13.86 -8.20
C ALA A 64 4.21 14.29 -7.57
N HIS A 65 3.09 14.06 -8.26
CA HIS A 65 1.75 14.33 -7.76
C HIS A 65 1.40 13.47 -6.53
N ILE A 66 1.63 12.15 -6.60
CA ILE A 66 1.44 11.20 -5.49
C ILE A 66 2.28 11.62 -4.27
N THR A 67 3.55 11.98 -4.49
CA THR A 67 4.45 12.44 -3.43
C THR A 67 3.96 13.76 -2.80
N SER A 68 3.34 14.64 -3.58
CA SER A 68 2.70 15.86 -3.06
C SER A 68 1.53 15.52 -2.12
N ILE A 69 0.66 14.60 -2.51
CA ILE A 69 -0.47 14.14 -1.67
C ILE A 69 0.04 13.51 -0.37
N ILE A 70 1.06 12.65 -0.45
CA ILE A 70 1.69 12.02 0.73
C ILE A 70 2.20 13.09 1.71
N LYS A 71 2.95 14.10 1.21
CA LYS A 71 3.43 15.21 2.03
C LYS A 71 2.29 15.96 2.72
N GLN A 72 1.17 16.18 2.03
CA GLN A 72 0.01 16.83 2.63
C GLN A 72 -0.66 15.99 3.71
N LEU A 73 -0.75 14.66 3.53
CA LEU A 73 -1.26 13.73 4.53
C LEU A 73 -0.36 13.64 5.78
N ASP A 74 0.96 13.69 5.61
CA ASP A 74 1.93 13.73 6.71
C ASP A 74 1.79 15.02 7.53
N LEU A 75 1.61 16.16 6.84
CA LEU A 75 1.42 17.47 7.47
C LEU A 75 0.12 17.56 8.27
N LEU A 76 -0.93 16.83 7.89
CA LEU A 76 -2.18 16.81 8.63
C LEU A 76 -2.04 16.21 10.03
N LYS A 77 -1.01 15.37 10.26
CA LYS A 77 -0.82 14.49 11.43
C LYS A 77 -2.05 13.61 11.69
N LYS A 78 -1.84 12.37 12.16
CA LYS A 78 -2.95 11.46 12.51
C LYS A 78 -3.94 12.17 13.45
N PRO A 79 -5.22 12.39 13.05
CA PRO A 79 -6.20 13.05 13.90
C PRO A 79 -6.35 12.30 15.23
N ARG A 80 -6.30 13.00 16.36
CA ARG A 80 -6.40 12.37 17.68
C ARG A 80 -7.82 11.82 17.89
N ILE A 81 -7.90 10.62 18.48
CA ILE A 81 -9.17 9.91 18.79
C ILE A 81 -10.02 10.66 19.83
N ASN A 82 -9.48 11.65 20.53
CA ASN A 82 -10.14 12.33 21.65
C ASN A 82 -11.22 13.36 21.23
N GLY A 83 -11.60 13.42 19.96
CA GLY A 83 -12.71 14.25 19.47
C GLY A 83 -13.92 13.39 19.18
N GLY A 84 -15.12 13.96 19.24
CA GLY A 84 -16.39 13.25 18.99
C GLY A 84 -16.47 12.58 17.60
N ILE A 85 -17.67 12.16 17.21
CA ILE A 85 -17.95 11.45 15.94
C ILE A 85 -17.24 12.07 14.71
N GLU A 86 -17.03 13.38 14.74
CA GLU A 86 -16.37 14.12 13.68
C GLU A 86 -14.87 13.84 13.53
N SER A 87 -14.16 13.73 14.66
CA SER A 87 -12.73 13.39 14.65
C SER A 87 -12.52 11.96 14.19
N SER A 88 -13.41 11.05 14.58
CA SER A 88 -13.40 9.65 14.13
C SER A 88 -13.62 9.55 12.62
N ALA A 89 -14.56 10.32 12.06
CA ALA A 89 -14.80 10.36 10.61
C ALA A 89 -13.57 10.92 9.87
N ALA A 90 -13.02 12.05 10.33
CA ALA A 90 -11.81 12.64 9.75
C ALA A 90 -10.60 11.68 9.82
N GLN A 91 -10.46 10.93 10.91
CA GLN A 91 -9.43 9.91 11.06
C GLN A 91 -9.63 8.73 10.10
N GLY A 92 -10.88 8.29 9.90
CA GLY A 92 -11.23 7.26 8.91
C GLY A 92 -10.85 7.70 7.50
N MET A 93 -11.26 8.92 7.10
CA MET A 93 -10.90 9.49 5.80
C MET A 93 -9.39 9.59 5.62
N TRP A 94 -8.65 10.08 6.62
CA TRP A 94 -7.20 10.15 6.58
C TRP A 94 -6.58 8.75 6.36
N ARG A 95 -7.02 7.72 7.08
CA ARG A 95 -6.52 6.34 6.88
C ARG A 95 -6.80 5.82 5.48
N ILE A 96 -8.02 6.03 4.97
CA ILE A 96 -8.40 5.58 3.63
C ILE A 96 -7.54 6.31 2.58
N ALA A 97 -7.41 7.63 2.68
CA ALA A 97 -6.59 8.44 1.79
C ALA A 97 -5.11 8.00 1.80
N THR A 98 -4.56 7.71 2.99
CA THR A 98 -3.21 7.16 3.16
C THR A 98 -3.05 5.82 2.47
N VAL A 99 -3.97 4.87 2.67
CA VAL A 99 -3.86 3.57 2.00
C VAL A 99 -4.01 3.70 0.48
N LEU A 100 -4.94 4.53 0.00
CA LEU A 100 -5.15 4.79 -1.43
C LEU A 100 -3.88 5.35 -2.09
N VAL A 101 -3.30 6.43 -1.54
CA VAL A 101 -2.15 7.08 -2.17
C VAL A 101 -0.91 6.19 -2.17
N HIS A 102 -0.70 5.39 -1.11
CA HIS A 102 0.41 4.46 -1.07
C HIS A 102 0.18 3.24 -1.95
N SER A 103 -1.08 2.82 -2.13
CA SER A 103 -1.45 1.79 -3.10
C SER A 103 -1.23 2.27 -4.54
N ALA A 104 -1.57 3.53 -4.84
CA ALA A 104 -1.25 4.17 -6.13
C ALA A 104 0.27 4.18 -6.37
N ARG A 105 1.05 4.55 -5.36
CA ARG A 105 2.52 4.55 -5.44
C ARG A 105 3.12 3.17 -5.65
N ILE A 106 2.64 2.16 -4.92
CA ILE A 106 3.06 0.76 -5.13
C ILE A 106 2.70 0.32 -6.55
N ARG A 107 1.47 0.58 -7.02
CA ARG A 107 1.04 0.22 -8.37
C ARG A 107 1.92 0.88 -9.44
N LEU A 108 2.31 2.13 -9.25
CA LEU A 108 3.19 2.88 -10.16
C LEU A 108 4.60 2.28 -10.22
N HIS A 109 5.18 1.89 -9.08
CA HIS A 109 6.58 1.44 -9.00
C HIS A 109 6.77 -0.07 -9.08
N ARG A 110 5.75 -0.88 -8.80
CA ARG A 110 5.88 -2.35 -8.73
C ARG A 110 6.39 -2.94 -10.04
N ALA A 111 5.98 -2.35 -11.18
CA ALA A 111 6.41 -2.91 -12.46
C ALA A 111 7.91 -2.70 -12.69
N ARG A 112 8.42 -1.52 -12.36
CA ARG A 112 9.85 -1.26 -12.44
C ARG A 112 10.65 -2.08 -11.42
N ALA A 113 10.07 -2.34 -10.25
CA ALA A 113 10.72 -3.04 -9.15
C ALA A 113 10.73 -4.58 -9.28
N PHE A 114 9.63 -5.20 -9.72
CA PHE A 114 9.39 -6.65 -9.50
C PHE A 114 8.74 -7.42 -10.68
N MET A 115 8.64 -6.86 -11.90
CA MET A 115 7.90 -7.51 -13.03
C MET A 115 8.31 -8.94 -13.38
N ASP A 116 9.50 -9.36 -12.98
CA ASP A 116 10.10 -10.64 -13.29
C ASP A 116 9.52 -11.84 -12.51
N ILE A 117 8.77 -11.61 -11.42
CA ILE A 117 8.41 -12.67 -10.46
C ILE A 117 6.93 -12.60 -10.05
N PRO A 118 6.05 -13.47 -10.57
CA PRO A 118 4.70 -13.64 -10.02
C PRO A 118 4.76 -14.47 -8.72
N LEU A 119 4.21 -13.94 -7.63
CA LEU A 119 4.06 -14.68 -6.35
C LEU A 119 2.62 -15.14 -6.10
N PHE A 120 1.64 -14.36 -6.54
CA PHE A 120 0.21 -14.70 -6.43
C PHE A 120 -0.26 -15.17 -7.81
N LEU A 121 -0.68 -16.44 -7.86
CA LEU A 121 -1.10 -17.10 -9.11
C LEU A 121 -2.53 -16.73 -9.51
N ASP A 122 -3.33 -16.20 -8.58
CA ASP A 122 -4.70 -15.78 -8.86
C ASP A 122 -4.80 -14.31 -9.32
N LYS A 123 -5.91 -14.02 -10.04
CA LYS A 123 -6.21 -12.75 -10.76
C LYS A 123 -6.37 -11.50 -9.88
N TYR A 124 -6.02 -11.57 -8.59
CA TYR A 124 -6.22 -10.48 -7.64
C TYR A 124 -5.17 -9.37 -7.75
N CYS A 125 -4.05 -9.65 -8.42
CA CYS A 125 -3.04 -8.66 -8.78
C CYS A 125 -3.06 -8.48 -10.31
N ASP A 126 -3.15 -7.25 -10.82
CA ASP A 126 -3.15 -7.01 -12.28
C ASP A 126 -1.88 -7.54 -12.98
N LEU A 127 -0.85 -7.92 -12.21
CA LEU A 127 0.34 -8.62 -12.69
C LEU A 127 0.00 -9.93 -13.41
N ALA A 128 -0.94 -10.73 -12.90
CA ALA A 128 -1.35 -11.98 -13.55
C ALA A 128 -2.04 -11.72 -14.89
N ALA A 129 -2.89 -10.69 -14.97
CA ALA A 129 -3.56 -10.30 -16.21
C ALA A 129 -2.61 -9.70 -17.24
N ILE A 130 -1.60 -8.93 -16.81
CA ILE A 130 -0.52 -8.42 -17.67
C ILE A 130 0.31 -9.60 -18.18
N GLN A 131 0.68 -10.53 -17.31
CA GLN A 131 1.48 -11.70 -17.66
C GLN A 131 0.75 -12.65 -18.63
N GLU A 132 -0.50 -13.02 -18.37
CA GLU A 132 -1.33 -13.85 -19.27
C GLU A 132 -1.42 -13.25 -20.69
N ARG A 133 -1.47 -11.91 -20.78
CA ARG A 133 -1.57 -11.20 -22.06
C ARG A 133 -0.23 -11.05 -22.79
N MET A 134 0.88 -10.96 -22.05
CA MET A 134 2.24 -10.97 -22.59
C MET A 134 2.68 -12.38 -23.04
N GLU A 135 2.27 -13.42 -22.31
CA GLU A 135 2.48 -14.84 -22.69
C GLU A 135 1.72 -15.21 -23.96
N ALA A 136 0.58 -14.56 -24.23
CA ALA A 136 -0.15 -14.72 -25.49
C ALA A 136 0.57 -14.10 -26.71
N THR A 137 1.64 -13.32 -26.53
CA THR A 137 2.29 -12.54 -27.60
C THR A 137 3.76 -12.85 -27.87
N SER A 138 4.50 -13.62 -27.05
CA SER A 138 5.87 -14.02 -27.41
C SER A 138 6.42 -15.24 -26.65
N ALA A 139 7.29 -15.98 -27.34
CA ALA A 139 8.01 -17.14 -26.81
C ALA A 139 9.01 -16.76 -25.70
N PHE A 140 9.15 -17.68 -24.75
CA PHE A 140 9.74 -17.67 -23.40
C PHE A 140 11.15 -17.07 -23.17
N ASP A 141 11.79 -16.40 -24.12
CA ASP A 141 13.13 -15.83 -23.92
C ASP A 141 13.07 -14.34 -23.55
N SER A 142 13.38 -14.07 -22.27
CA SER A 142 13.35 -12.78 -21.55
C SER A 142 11.99 -12.35 -20.99
N ARG A 143 11.73 -12.72 -19.72
CA ARG A 143 10.59 -12.28 -18.87
C ARG A 143 10.50 -10.76 -18.63
N ARG A 144 11.41 -9.96 -19.18
CA ARG A 144 11.45 -8.50 -19.00
C ARG A 144 11.14 -7.84 -20.35
N PRO A 145 10.08 -7.01 -20.45
CA PRO A 145 9.82 -6.29 -21.69
C PRO A 145 11.05 -5.44 -22.05
N PRO A 146 11.56 -5.50 -23.30
CA PRO A 146 12.83 -4.90 -23.69
C PRO A 146 12.87 -3.37 -23.63
N ASN A 147 11.80 -2.71 -23.18
CA ASN A 147 11.65 -1.25 -23.17
C ASN A 147 11.34 -0.63 -21.79
N LEU A 148 11.46 -1.38 -20.68
CA LEU A 148 11.17 -0.82 -19.35
C LEU A 148 12.09 0.35 -18.98
N ASP A 149 13.35 0.30 -19.40
CA ASP A 149 14.33 1.35 -19.09
C ASP A 149 14.06 2.66 -19.84
N SER A 150 13.33 2.63 -20.96
CA SER A 150 12.90 3.85 -21.66
C SER A 150 11.56 4.38 -21.12
N ILE A 151 10.68 3.48 -20.64
CA ILE A 151 9.34 3.82 -20.15
C ILE A 151 9.41 4.38 -18.74
N PHE A 152 10.29 3.86 -17.88
CA PHE A 152 10.37 4.30 -16.49
C PHE A 152 11.50 5.31 -16.27
N PRO A 153 11.22 6.48 -15.71
CA PRO A 153 12.23 7.49 -15.34
C PRO A 153 13.01 7.12 -14.07
N PHE A 154 12.69 5.98 -13.45
CA PHE A 154 13.24 5.54 -12.16
C PHE A 154 14.05 4.26 -12.33
N THR A 155 15.07 4.10 -11.49
CA THR A 155 15.80 2.83 -11.42
C THR A 155 14.96 1.75 -10.74
N GLU A 156 15.39 0.49 -10.88
CA GLU A 156 14.81 -0.62 -10.12
C GLU A 156 14.98 -0.40 -8.60
N GLN A 157 16.12 0.14 -8.18
CA GLN A 157 16.40 0.45 -6.78
C GLN A 157 15.46 1.53 -6.23
N ASP A 158 15.29 2.64 -6.96
CA ASP A 158 14.38 3.74 -6.57
C ASP A 158 12.95 3.23 -6.38
N SER A 159 12.49 2.41 -7.34
CA SER A 159 11.14 1.85 -7.34
C SER A 159 10.94 0.83 -6.24
N SER A 160 11.93 -0.02 -5.99
CA SER A 160 11.91 -0.99 -4.88
C SER A 160 11.82 -0.29 -3.52
N LEU A 161 12.61 0.78 -3.33
CA LEU A 161 12.59 1.58 -2.12
C LEU A 161 11.27 2.35 -1.94
N ALA A 162 10.70 2.89 -3.02
CA ALA A 162 9.41 3.56 -3.00
C ALA A 162 8.27 2.60 -2.62
N CYS A 163 8.28 1.38 -3.16
CA CYS A 163 7.38 0.30 -2.79
C CYS A 163 7.53 -0.08 -1.31
N LEU A 164 8.76 -0.34 -0.83
CA LEU A 164 9.02 -0.71 0.56
C LEU A 164 8.48 0.33 1.55
N LYS A 165 8.82 1.61 1.35
CA LYS A 165 8.35 2.72 2.20
C LYS A 165 6.82 2.81 2.23
N SER A 166 6.19 2.64 1.07
CA SER A 166 4.73 2.70 0.95
C SER A 166 4.06 1.52 1.66
N THR A 167 4.60 0.32 1.48
CA THR A 167 4.09 -0.89 2.12
C THR A 167 4.23 -0.83 3.64
N GLN A 168 5.35 -0.34 4.17
CA GLN A 168 5.52 -0.15 5.62
C GLN A 168 4.46 0.80 6.20
N LEU A 169 4.10 1.87 5.47
CA LEU A 169 3.04 2.76 5.93
C LEU A 169 1.66 2.12 5.83
N ILE A 170 1.38 1.34 4.78
CA ILE A 170 0.14 0.58 4.66
C ILE A 170 0.01 -0.41 5.83
N ALA A 171 1.04 -1.22 6.10
CA ALA A 171 1.02 -2.20 7.19
C ALA A 171 0.68 -1.54 8.54
N ARG A 172 1.37 -0.45 8.89
CA ARG A 172 1.08 0.33 10.11
C ARG A 172 -0.33 0.91 10.11
N THR A 173 -0.80 1.42 8.98
CA THR A 173 -2.14 1.99 8.87
C THR A 173 -3.22 0.93 9.04
N LEU A 174 -2.99 -0.29 8.53
CA LEU A 174 -3.89 -1.43 8.67
C LEU A 174 -3.92 -1.98 10.09
N GLU A 175 -2.77 -2.07 10.78
CA GLU A 175 -2.71 -2.40 12.22
C GLU A 175 -3.50 -1.40 13.07
N ASP A 176 -3.42 -0.12 12.70
CA ASP A 176 -4.08 0.99 13.36
C ASP A 176 -5.58 1.12 13.04
N ILE A 177 -6.14 0.23 12.20
CA ILE A 177 -7.59 0.17 11.95
C ILE A 177 -8.24 -0.32 13.24
N PRO A 178 -9.09 0.50 13.88
CA PRO A 178 -9.67 0.13 15.16
C PRO A 178 -10.52 -1.12 15.00
N ILE A 179 -10.22 -2.13 15.81
CA ILE A 179 -11.21 -3.13 16.21
C ILE A 179 -12.31 -2.35 16.92
N ALA A 180 -13.52 -2.32 16.38
CA ALA A 180 -14.63 -1.68 17.09
C ALA A 180 -14.75 -2.35 18.46
N ASN A 181 -14.49 -1.59 19.53
CA ASN A 181 -15.02 -1.98 20.81
C ASN A 181 -16.51 -1.62 20.78
N PRO A 182 -17.44 -2.60 20.81
CA PRO A 182 -18.87 -2.33 20.73
C PRO A 182 -19.38 -1.39 21.84
N HIS A 183 -18.57 -1.16 22.89
CA HIS A 183 -18.88 -0.24 23.99
C HIS A 183 -18.57 1.24 23.72
N LEU A 184 -17.93 1.60 22.60
CA LEU A 184 -17.54 2.99 22.29
C LEU A 184 -18.45 3.70 21.27
N HIS A 185 -19.59 3.10 20.89
CA HIS A 185 -20.59 3.77 20.05
C HIS A 185 -21.47 4.73 20.87
N PRO A 186 -21.55 6.04 20.53
CA PRO A 186 -22.53 6.96 21.10
C PRO A 186 -23.95 6.71 20.58
N PHE A 187 -24.13 5.83 19.59
CA PHE A 187 -25.42 5.54 18.98
C PHE A 187 -26.21 4.47 19.77
N VAL A 188 -26.51 4.77 21.03
CA VAL A 188 -27.67 4.17 21.72
C VAL A 188 -28.84 5.13 21.53
N VAL A 189 -29.30 5.26 20.29
CA VAL A 189 -30.61 5.84 20.02
C VAL A 189 -31.62 4.71 20.31
N THR A 190 -32.37 4.88 21.40
CA THR A 190 -33.41 3.98 21.94
C THR A 190 -32.92 2.80 22.80
N GLY A 191 -32.83 3.03 24.11
CA GLY A 191 -33.51 2.26 25.17
C GLY A 191 -33.51 0.72 25.20
N ARG A 192 -32.72 -0.01 24.42
CA ARG A 192 -32.67 -1.48 24.45
C ARG A 192 -31.23 -1.94 24.62
N LYS A 193 -30.91 -2.48 25.80
CA LYS A 193 -29.66 -3.21 26.03
C LYS A 193 -29.60 -4.37 25.03
N PRO A 194 -28.59 -4.43 24.13
CA PRO A 194 -28.39 -5.63 23.34
C PRO A 194 -27.81 -6.70 24.29
N ASN A 195 -28.63 -7.69 24.62
CA ASN A 195 -28.13 -8.92 25.22
C ASN A 195 -27.20 -9.60 24.21
N GLY A 196 -25.93 -9.77 24.58
CA GLY A 196 -25.12 -10.91 24.13
C GLY A 196 -24.53 -10.88 22.72
N VAL A 197 -24.06 -9.74 22.20
CA VAL A 197 -23.13 -9.75 21.06
C VAL A 197 -21.82 -9.09 21.47
N THR A 198 -20.91 -9.89 22.04
CA THR A 198 -19.49 -9.56 22.27
C THR A 198 -18.65 -9.64 20.98
N GLY A 199 -19.30 -9.40 19.83
CA GLY A 199 -18.66 -9.45 18.53
C GLY A 199 -17.92 -8.16 18.25
N LYS A 200 -16.59 -8.22 18.24
CA LYS A 200 -15.72 -7.23 17.60
C LYS A 200 -16.21 -7.05 16.16
N THR A 201 -16.76 -5.89 15.80
CA THR A 201 -17.15 -5.62 14.41
C THR A 201 -15.92 -5.10 13.67
N PRO A 202 -15.35 -5.84 12.71
CA PRO A 202 -14.19 -5.39 11.98
C PRO A 202 -14.62 -4.36 10.91
N TYR A 203 -13.93 -3.23 10.85
CA TYR A 203 -14.17 -2.16 9.88
C TYR A 203 -13.27 -2.23 8.64
N MET A 204 -12.55 -3.34 8.43
CA MET A 204 -11.75 -3.49 7.24
C MET A 204 -12.67 -3.68 6.03
N LEU A 205 -12.86 -2.60 5.28
CA LEU A 205 -13.56 -2.64 4.00
C LEU A 205 -12.78 -3.54 3.03
N PRO A 206 -13.45 -4.30 2.16
CA PRO A 206 -12.81 -5.08 1.09
C PRO A 206 -11.80 -4.29 0.25
N PHE A 207 -11.96 -2.97 0.14
CA PHE A 207 -10.99 -2.06 -0.47
C PHE A 207 -9.56 -2.21 0.09
N PHE A 208 -9.40 -2.41 1.40
CA PHE A 208 -8.09 -2.57 2.04
C PHE A 208 -7.41 -3.90 1.70
N MET A 209 -8.15 -4.90 1.21
CA MET A 209 -7.60 -6.21 0.86
C MET A 209 -6.68 -6.14 -0.35
N CYS A 210 -7.01 -5.33 -1.35
CA CYS A 210 -6.13 -5.12 -2.50
C CYS A 210 -4.82 -4.48 -2.04
N ALA A 211 -4.89 -3.45 -1.20
CA ALA A 211 -3.71 -2.82 -0.61
C ALA A 211 -2.88 -3.80 0.24
N ALA A 212 -3.53 -4.67 1.02
CA ALA A 212 -2.88 -5.72 1.79
C ALA A 212 -2.19 -6.75 0.89
N MET A 213 -2.82 -7.16 -0.21
CA MET A 213 -2.25 -8.09 -1.19
C MET A 213 -1.02 -7.48 -1.87
N GLN A 214 -1.14 -6.24 -2.38
CA GLN A 214 -0.03 -5.51 -3.00
C GLN A 214 1.12 -5.27 -2.00
N GLY A 215 0.80 -4.92 -0.75
CA GLY A 215 1.79 -4.79 0.31
C GLY A 215 2.51 -6.11 0.59
N SER A 216 1.74 -7.19 0.72
CA SER A 216 2.27 -8.54 0.97
C SER A 216 3.21 -8.99 -0.16
N TYR A 217 2.82 -8.74 -1.40
CA TYR A 217 3.67 -8.99 -2.58
C TYR A 217 5.04 -8.31 -2.44
N VAL A 218 5.05 -7.01 -2.15
CA VAL A 218 6.29 -6.23 -2.01
C VAL A 218 7.18 -6.78 -0.88
N LEU A 219 6.61 -7.08 0.29
CA LEU A 219 7.39 -7.58 1.42
C LEU A 219 7.98 -8.96 1.13
N LEU A 220 7.20 -9.87 0.54
CA LEU A 220 7.65 -11.20 0.15
C LEU A 220 8.75 -11.11 -0.92
N MET A 221 8.54 -10.30 -1.96
CA MET A 221 9.53 -10.11 -3.02
C MET A 221 10.87 -9.63 -2.49
N LEU A 222 10.85 -8.63 -1.62
CA LEU A 222 12.07 -8.13 -0.97
C LEU A 222 12.67 -9.16 -0.02
N HIS A 223 11.84 -9.92 0.69
CA HIS A 223 12.32 -10.98 1.57
C HIS A 223 13.10 -12.05 0.79
N TYR A 224 12.52 -12.58 -0.30
CA TYR A 224 13.17 -13.61 -1.12
C TYR A 224 14.45 -13.09 -1.78
N ARG A 225 14.39 -11.89 -2.37
CA ARG A 225 15.54 -11.27 -3.04
C ARG A 225 16.70 -11.00 -2.08
N LEU A 226 16.41 -10.46 -0.91
CA LEU A 226 17.43 -10.17 0.10
C LEU A 226 18.00 -11.45 0.71
N ARG A 227 17.17 -12.48 0.93
CA ARG A 227 17.63 -13.80 1.38
C ARG A 227 18.57 -14.45 0.38
N ALA A 228 18.18 -14.50 -0.89
CA ALA A 228 19.02 -15.03 -1.96
C ALA A 228 20.36 -14.26 -2.08
N ALA A 229 20.34 -12.94 -1.90
CA ALA A 229 21.54 -12.11 -1.89
C ALA A 229 22.46 -12.39 -0.70
N LEU A 230 21.89 -12.67 0.48
CA LEU A 230 22.62 -13.07 1.69
C LEU A 230 23.33 -14.41 1.49
N GLU A 231 22.62 -15.42 0.95
CA GLU A 231 23.15 -16.75 0.69
C GLU A 231 24.24 -16.75 -0.41
N SER A 232 24.05 -15.93 -1.45
CA SER A 232 24.99 -15.81 -2.58
C SER A 232 26.12 -14.79 -2.35
N LYS A 233 26.18 -14.13 -1.19
CA LYS A 233 27.18 -13.08 -0.86
C LYS A 233 27.19 -11.90 -1.83
N HIS A 234 26.02 -11.52 -2.33
CA HIS A 234 25.82 -10.38 -3.23
C HIS A 234 24.99 -9.25 -2.57
N LEU A 235 25.16 -9.05 -1.27
CA LEU A 235 24.44 -8.03 -0.48
C LEU A 235 24.67 -6.59 -0.99
N SER A 236 25.80 -6.32 -1.64
CA SER A 236 26.11 -5.01 -2.23
C SER A 236 25.03 -4.50 -3.19
N MET A 237 24.31 -5.41 -3.87
CA MET A 237 23.20 -5.04 -4.75
C MET A 237 22.02 -4.41 -3.98
N TYR A 238 21.89 -4.69 -2.68
CA TYR A 238 20.77 -4.28 -1.83
C TYR A 238 21.16 -3.26 -0.76
N TYR A 239 22.36 -2.67 -0.81
CA TYR A 239 22.79 -1.63 0.13
C TYR A 239 21.85 -0.42 0.17
N TYR A 240 21.15 -0.12 -0.92
CA TYR A 240 20.15 0.94 -0.96
C TYR A 240 18.94 0.70 -0.04
N LEU A 241 18.72 -0.54 0.40
CA LEU A 241 17.70 -0.90 1.39
C LEU A 241 18.25 -0.90 2.83
N LEU A 242 19.57 -0.96 2.98
CA LEU A 242 20.24 -1.00 4.28
C LEU A 242 20.58 0.42 4.75
N HIS A 243 20.32 0.72 6.02
CA HIS A 243 20.58 2.06 6.57
C HIS A 243 22.06 2.25 6.89
N SER A 244 22.87 2.56 5.86
CA SER A 244 24.31 2.84 5.98
C SER A 244 25.13 1.61 6.43
N PRO A 245 25.18 0.53 5.63
CA PRO A 245 25.87 -0.70 6.00
C PRO A 245 27.38 -0.46 6.13
N GLN A 246 27.97 -0.88 7.25
CA GLN A 246 29.41 -1.10 7.33
C GLN A 246 29.70 -2.50 6.78
N ILE A 247 30.87 -2.69 6.15
CA ILE A 247 31.25 -3.99 5.55
C ILE A 247 31.18 -5.13 6.57
N GLU A 248 31.42 -4.83 7.86
CA GLU A 248 31.37 -5.81 8.95
C GLU A 248 29.94 -6.09 9.45
N SER A 249 28.99 -5.17 9.23
CA SER A 249 27.61 -5.27 9.71
C SER A 249 26.60 -5.67 8.63
N GLU A 250 27.01 -5.79 7.36
CA GLU A 250 26.09 -5.98 6.23
C GLU A 250 25.13 -7.17 6.39
N SER A 251 25.62 -8.31 6.89
CA SER A 251 24.79 -9.49 7.14
C SER A 251 23.81 -9.27 8.29
N GLN A 252 24.25 -8.58 9.35
CA GLN A 252 23.39 -8.27 10.50
C GLN A 252 22.31 -7.25 10.12
N ASP A 253 22.64 -6.26 9.30
CA ASP A 253 21.71 -5.27 8.78
C ASP A 253 20.69 -5.92 7.84
N ALA A 254 21.14 -6.86 6.99
CA ALA A 254 20.27 -7.66 6.14
C ALA A 254 19.31 -8.54 6.97
N GLU A 255 19.81 -9.28 7.96
CA GLU A 255 18.98 -10.09 8.88
C GLU A 255 17.97 -9.24 9.67
N ARG A 256 18.38 -8.03 10.07
CA ARG A 256 17.45 -7.07 10.68
C ARG A 256 16.34 -6.68 9.70
N LEU A 257 16.68 -6.32 8.47
CA LEU A 257 15.69 -5.97 7.45
C LEU A 257 14.76 -7.15 7.15
N LEU A 258 15.27 -8.39 7.04
CA LEU A 258 14.45 -9.60 6.85
C LEU A 258 13.41 -9.76 7.98
N ARG A 259 13.80 -9.52 9.24
CA ARG A 259 12.87 -9.51 10.38
C ARG A 259 11.85 -8.38 10.30
N GLU A 260 12.25 -7.19 9.87
CA GLU A 260 11.32 -6.05 9.67
C GLU A 260 10.31 -6.33 8.56
N LEU A 261 10.72 -6.97 7.46
CA LEU A 261 9.82 -7.40 6.38
C LEU A 261 8.82 -8.45 6.86
N ARG A 262 9.29 -9.43 7.63
CA ARG A 262 8.44 -10.44 8.27
C ARG A 262 7.43 -9.84 9.22
N GLN A 263 7.86 -8.92 10.09
CA GLN A 263 6.96 -8.24 11.01
C GLN A 263 5.87 -7.49 10.23
N GLY A 264 6.21 -6.82 9.13
CA GLY A 264 5.24 -6.19 8.24
C GLY A 264 4.22 -7.17 7.65
N MET A 265 4.65 -8.39 7.30
CA MET A 265 3.75 -9.46 6.81
C MET A 265 2.78 -9.90 7.90
N GLU A 266 3.27 -10.17 9.10
CA GLU A 266 2.44 -10.57 10.25
C GLU A 266 1.39 -9.50 10.58
N SER A 267 1.78 -8.23 10.52
CA SER A 267 0.88 -7.09 10.69
C SER A 267 -0.24 -7.05 9.66
N ILE A 268 0.10 -7.24 8.37
CA ILE A 268 -0.88 -7.31 7.30
C ILE A 268 -1.81 -8.52 7.49
N ILE A 269 -1.27 -9.70 7.80
CA ILE A 269 -2.05 -10.91 8.06
C ILE A 269 -3.01 -10.70 9.24
N GLY A 270 -2.54 -10.11 10.33
CA GLY A 270 -3.35 -9.81 11.51
C GLY A 270 -4.53 -8.91 11.16
N ALA A 271 -4.29 -7.90 10.33
CA ALA A 271 -5.32 -6.98 9.89
C ALA A 271 -6.31 -7.65 8.91
N VAL A 272 -5.81 -8.38 7.92
CA VAL A 272 -6.63 -9.09 6.91
C VAL A 272 -7.54 -10.15 7.52
N LYS A 273 -7.11 -10.84 8.58
CA LYS A 273 -7.97 -11.78 9.32
C LYS A 273 -9.27 -11.16 9.82
N LEU A 274 -9.28 -9.85 10.05
CA LEU A 274 -10.49 -9.11 10.43
C LEU A 274 -11.50 -9.02 9.27
N ALA A 275 -11.06 -9.12 8.01
CA ALA A 275 -11.91 -9.07 6.84
C ALA A 275 -12.47 -10.45 6.41
N ASN A 276 -12.04 -11.57 7.02
CA ASN A 276 -12.46 -12.93 6.64
C ASN A 276 -13.96 -13.23 6.82
N MET A 277 -14.71 -12.31 7.42
CA MET A 277 -16.18 -12.37 7.42
C MET A 277 -16.78 -12.12 6.03
N PHE A 278 -16.04 -11.49 5.12
CA PHE A 278 -16.46 -11.30 3.73
C PHE A 278 -15.95 -12.46 2.89
N GLU A 279 -16.86 -13.35 2.47
CA GLU A 279 -16.53 -14.57 1.70
C GLU A 279 -15.64 -14.28 0.48
N GLY A 280 -15.91 -13.19 -0.24
CA GLY A 280 -15.15 -12.78 -1.43
C GLY A 280 -13.70 -12.33 -1.19
N VAL A 281 -13.24 -12.23 0.07
CA VAL A 281 -11.85 -11.86 0.39
C VAL A 281 -11.11 -12.93 1.19
N SER A 282 -11.79 -14.02 1.55
CA SER A 282 -11.18 -15.12 2.30
C SER A 282 -10.10 -15.87 1.52
N SER A 283 -10.27 -16.01 0.19
CA SER A 283 -9.24 -16.59 -0.69
C SER A 283 -7.96 -15.73 -0.68
N MET A 284 -8.11 -14.41 -0.83
CA MET A 284 -7.00 -13.46 -0.77
C MET A 284 -6.25 -13.54 0.57
N SER A 285 -6.97 -13.64 1.69
CA SER A 285 -6.33 -13.82 3.01
C SER A 285 -5.53 -15.12 3.08
N GLN A 286 -6.06 -16.20 2.50
CA GLN A 286 -5.43 -17.52 2.55
C GLN A 286 -4.15 -17.55 1.72
N GLU A 287 -4.13 -16.93 0.54
CA GLU A 287 -2.94 -16.82 -0.30
C GLU A 287 -1.80 -16.07 0.40
N ILE A 288 -2.10 -14.91 1.01
CA ILE A 288 -1.12 -14.13 1.77
C ILE A 288 -0.52 -15.00 2.89
N TYR A 289 -1.37 -15.73 3.60
CA TYR A 289 -0.94 -16.61 4.68
C TYR A 289 -0.04 -17.74 4.19
N ILE A 290 -0.44 -18.45 3.13
CA ILE A 290 0.34 -19.55 2.54
C ILE A 290 1.70 -19.04 2.08
N ALA A 291 1.74 -17.94 1.32
CA ALA A 291 2.98 -17.36 0.82
C ALA A 291 3.92 -16.94 1.96
N HIS A 292 3.37 -16.38 3.04
CA HIS A 292 4.16 -16.06 4.23
C HIS A 292 4.72 -17.31 4.92
N GLN A 293 3.94 -18.38 5.06
CA GLN A 293 4.42 -19.61 5.67
C GLN A 293 5.64 -20.19 4.94
N SER A 294 5.69 -20.10 3.61
CA SER A 294 6.84 -20.54 2.82
C SER A 294 8.13 -19.83 3.23
N THR A 295 8.07 -18.53 3.57
CA THR A 295 9.24 -17.77 4.02
C THR A 295 9.80 -18.23 5.37
N LEU A 296 8.99 -18.90 6.19
CA LEU A 296 9.41 -19.44 7.50
C LEU A 296 10.06 -20.81 7.40
N ILE A 297 9.80 -21.56 6.32
CA ILE A 297 10.35 -22.90 6.09
C ILE A 297 11.77 -22.82 5.53
N GLU A 298 12.12 -21.70 4.89
CA GLU A 298 13.44 -21.47 4.30
C GLU A 298 14.50 -21.01 5.34
N ASP A 299 14.09 -20.64 6.56
CA ASP A 299 14.94 -20.33 7.73
C ASP A 299 15.46 -21.58 8.46
#